data_AF-A0A2U1E8H7-F1
#
_entry.id   AF-A0A2U1E8H7-F1
#
_cell.length_a   1.000
_cell.length_b   1.000
_cell.length_c   1.000
_cell.angle_alpha   90.00
_cell.angle_beta   90.00
_cell.angle_gamma   90.00
#
_symmetry.space_group_name_H-M   'P 1'
#
loop_
_entity.id
_entity.type
_entity.pdbx_description
1 polymer ?
#
loop_
_entity_poly.entity_id
_entity_poly.type
_entity_poly.pdbx_seq_one_letter_code
_entity_poly.pdbx_strand_id
1 'polypeptide(L)'
;MSEPLRPAGARQPTAGPPARTVPDACPGAWRRHDATDGALARFRPVGGAVAAAELRALSRAAAAGGSPLELTSRGSLQVRGLTADAADALAEELATLATGSASLLDAQGRDLPCSVVASPRSSRLDGAAAALADALRGRTDVPGRLLVALDDGSGDVAGLGADVTVALAGERASLTLAGTPTDVTADDPAGLALAAVEAFLAVRGSAWRVAEVGAERVLFALRARACSSVPQHGRARTRPDAREVLPRLGEVGTDAAQVLADLGDAGAALRVTPWRTVVLRGLADPDDAMQRLDGLVETGPSPWSTLSACVGAPRCARSHTDVRGDLTRAVAAGRAGGLLPAHWVGCARACGTPAGPVAVVEGTPSGTYRTIVRAGKVSP
;
A
#
# COMPACT_ATOMS: atom_id res chain seq x y z
N MET A 1 -21.62 57.83 -21.65
CA MET A 1 -21.44 57.76 -20.19
C MET A 1 -21.28 56.30 -19.85
N SER A 2 -20.11 55.88 -19.39
CA SER A 2 -19.77 54.46 -19.22
C SER A 2 -19.96 54.06 -17.76
N GLU A 3 -20.73 52.99 -17.53
CA GLU A 3 -21.05 52.48 -16.20
C GLU A 3 -19.86 51.66 -15.64
N PRO A 4 -19.40 51.91 -14.40
CA PRO A 4 -18.24 51.21 -13.86
C PRO A 4 -18.59 49.79 -13.39
N LEU A 5 -17.82 48.80 -13.86
CA LEU A 5 -17.93 47.40 -13.43
C LEU A 5 -17.73 47.27 -11.91
N ARG A 6 -18.68 46.64 -11.21
CA ARG A 6 -18.50 46.25 -9.80
C ARG A 6 -17.41 45.16 -9.69
N PRO A 7 -16.51 45.22 -8.69
CA PRO A 7 -15.52 44.16 -8.49
C PRO A 7 -16.21 42.85 -8.10
N ALA A 8 -15.75 41.74 -8.67
CA ALA A 8 -16.23 40.41 -8.33
C ALA A 8 -15.94 40.10 -6.86
N GLY A 9 -16.97 39.69 -6.11
CA GLY A 9 -16.85 39.39 -4.68
C GLY A 9 -15.81 38.31 -4.41
N ALA A 10 -14.93 38.56 -3.44
CA ALA A 10 -13.95 37.57 -2.99
C ALA A 10 -14.67 36.29 -2.54
N ARG A 11 -14.26 35.14 -3.08
CA ARG A 11 -14.77 33.84 -2.63
C ARG A 11 -14.39 33.67 -1.15
N GLN A 12 -15.40 33.55 -0.28
CA GLN A 12 -15.17 33.15 1.10
C GLN A 12 -14.46 31.79 1.13
N PRO A 13 -13.50 31.58 2.04
CA PRO A 13 -12.86 30.28 2.20
C PRO A 13 -13.91 29.24 2.58
N THR A 14 -13.99 28.16 1.80
CA THR A 14 -14.91 27.05 2.07
C THR A 14 -14.61 26.47 3.45
N ALA A 15 -15.64 26.36 4.30
CA ALA A 15 -15.51 25.78 5.62
C ALA A 15 -14.84 24.40 5.57
N GLY A 16 -13.93 24.15 6.51
CA GLY A 16 -13.22 22.87 6.60
C GLY A 16 -14.18 21.69 6.80
N PRO A 17 -13.76 20.46 6.45
CA PRO A 17 -14.61 19.28 6.61
C PRO A 17 -15.09 19.13 8.06
N PRO A 18 -16.35 18.69 8.29
CA PRO A 18 -16.94 18.63 9.61
C PRO A 18 -16.11 17.73 10.54
N ALA A 19 -15.98 18.16 11.79
CA ALA A 19 -15.24 17.44 12.82
C ALA A 19 -15.78 16.02 12.98
N ARG A 20 -14.93 15.01 12.77
CA ARG A 20 -15.33 13.60 12.90
C ARG A 20 -15.22 13.16 14.36
N THR A 21 -16.31 12.63 14.90
CA THR A 21 -16.42 12.12 16.28
C THR A 21 -15.96 10.66 16.43
N VAL A 22 -15.77 9.94 15.33
CA VAL A 22 -15.35 8.52 15.33
C VAL A 22 -13.82 8.42 15.20
N PRO A 23 -13.12 7.65 16.07
CA PRO A 23 -11.68 7.39 15.95
C PRO A 23 -11.28 6.74 14.62
N ASP A 24 -9.99 6.79 14.25
CA ASP A 24 -9.51 6.14 13.04
C ASP A 24 -9.51 4.60 13.18
N ALA A 25 -10.57 3.98 12.66
CA ALA A 25 -10.78 2.54 12.62
C ALA A 25 -9.96 1.81 11.53
N CYS A 26 -8.84 2.37 11.06
CA CYS A 26 -7.93 1.63 10.18
C CYS A 26 -7.37 0.40 10.92
N PRO A 27 -7.54 -0.84 10.40
CA PRO A 27 -7.04 -2.03 11.07
C PRO A 27 -5.52 -2.10 10.98
N GLY A 28 -4.90 -2.52 12.08
CA GLY A 28 -3.48 -2.84 12.23
C GLY A 28 -3.29 -4.26 12.76
N ALA A 29 -2.14 -4.56 13.35
CA ALA A 29 -1.89 -5.87 13.96
C ALA A 29 -2.87 -6.14 15.11
N TRP A 30 -3.05 -5.14 15.99
CA TRP A 30 -3.86 -5.26 17.21
C TRP A 30 -5.30 -4.73 17.08
N ARG A 31 -5.53 -3.74 16.21
CA ARG A 31 -6.90 -3.32 15.83
C ARG A 31 -7.46 -4.26 14.77
N ARG A 32 -7.78 -5.48 15.22
CA ARG A 32 -8.51 -6.51 14.48
C ARG A 32 -9.86 -5.95 14.02
N HIS A 33 -10.29 -6.35 12.82
CA HIS A 33 -11.66 -6.11 12.35
C HIS A 33 -12.38 -7.45 12.27
N ASP A 34 -13.52 -7.57 12.93
CA ASP A 34 -14.37 -8.77 12.86
C ASP A 34 -14.96 -8.88 11.45
N ALA A 35 -14.57 -9.92 10.71
CA ALA A 35 -15.15 -10.27 9.44
C ALA A 35 -15.95 -11.57 9.57
N THR A 36 -16.79 -11.87 8.58
CA THR A 36 -17.65 -13.07 8.61
C THR A 36 -16.84 -14.38 8.62
N ASP A 37 -15.63 -14.35 8.07
CA ASP A 37 -14.69 -15.46 8.05
C ASP A 37 -13.82 -15.55 9.31
N GLY A 38 -13.76 -14.51 10.15
CA GLY A 38 -12.95 -14.45 11.38
C GLY A 38 -12.31 -13.06 11.58
N ALA A 39 -11.37 -12.94 12.50
CA ALA A 39 -10.61 -11.70 12.67
C ALA A 39 -9.68 -11.44 11.47
N LEU A 40 -9.64 -10.19 11.03
CA LEU A 40 -8.71 -9.69 10.02
C LEU A 40 -7.57 -8.92 10.69
N ALA A 41 -6.34 -9.43 10.56
CA ALA A 41 -5.11 -8.75 10.95
C ALA A 41 -4.43 -8.06 9.74
N ARG A 42 -3.77 -6.93 9.95
CA ARG A 42 -2.99 -6.23 8.92
C ARG A 42 -1.61 -5.84 9.44
N PHE A 43 -0.58 -6.25 8.73
CA PHE A 43 0.81 -5.94 9.03
C PHE A 43 1.36 -4.96 7.98
N ARG A 44 2.23 -4.04 8.40
CA ARG A 44 2.76 -2.95 7.56
C ARG A 44 4.28 -3.07 7.40
N PRO A 45 4.76 -3.87 6.43
CA PRO A 45 6.16 -3.92 5.97
C PRO A 45 6.83 -2.55 5.89
N VAL A 46 7.99 -2.41 6.51
CA VAL A 46 8.77 -1.17 6.51
C VAL A 46 9.38 -0.96 5.12
N GLY A 47 8.87 -0.01 4.35
CA GLY A 47 9.29 0.19 2.96
C GLY A 47 8.98 -1.02 2.05
N GLY A 48 8.06 -1.90 2.46
CA GLY A 48 7.79 -3.18 1.80
C GLY A 48 8.63 -4.36 2.30
N ALA A 49 9.56 -4.20 3.24
CA ALA A 49 10.42 -5.27 3.75
C ALA A 49 9.67 -6.36 4.52
N VAL A 50 9.98 -7.63 4.22
CA VAL A 50 9.46 -8.81 4.94
C VAL A 50 10.60 -9.80 5.15
N ALA A 51 10.83 -10.27 6.37
CA ALA A 51 11.81 -11.32 6.65
C ALA A 51 11.22 -12.72 6.35
N ALA A 52 12.09 -13.68 6.02
CA ALA A 52 11.68 -15.05 5.72
C ALA A 52 10.93 -15.73 6.89
N ALA A 53 11.39 -15.54 8.13
CA ALA A 53 10.72 -16.08 9.32
C ALA A 53 9.32 -15.47 9.53
N GLU A 54 9.19 -14.15 9.38
CA GLU A 54 7.90 -13.43 9.46
C GLU A 54 6.93 -13.92 8.37
N LEU A 55 7.42 -14.10 7.13
CA LEU A 55 6.62 -14.61 6.02
C LEU A 55 6.09 -16.02 6.30
N ARG A 56 6.90 -16.91 6.89
CA ARG A 56 6.46 -18.25 7.28
C ARG A 56 5.44 -18.22 8.42
N ALA A 57 5.61 -17.38 9.43
CA ALA A 57 4.63 -17.20 10.51
C ALA A 57 3.27 -16.72 9.97
N LEU A 58 3.27 -15.68 9.14
CA LEU A 58 2.07 -15.16 8.47
C LEU A 58 1.41 -16.21 7.56
N SER A 59 2.19 -16.96 6.81
CA SER A 59 1.71 -18.02 5.91
C SER A 59 1.02 -19.16 6.68
N ARG A 60 1.64 -19.65 7.77
CA ARG A 60 1.04 -20.65 8.67
C ARG A 60 -0.29 -20.18 9.25
N ALA A 61 -0.33 -18.94 9.75
CA ALA A 61 -1.54 -18.39 10.36
C ALA A 61 -2.67 -18.17 9.33
N ALA A 62 -2.35 -17.75 8.11
CA ALA A 62 -3.32 -17.63 7.02
C ALA A 62 -3.89 -19.01 6.64
N ALA A 63 -3.03 -20.02 6.48
CA ALA A 63 -3.42 -21.39 6.17
C ALA A 63 -4.33 -21.99 7.27
N ALA A 64 -4.01 -21.75 8.54
CA ALA A 64 -4.85 -22.17 9.67
C ALA A 64 -6.24 -21.50 9.65
N GLY A 65 -6.33 -20.24 9.20
CA GLY A 65 -7.58 -19.52 8.93
C GLY A 65 -8.25 -19.89 7.60
N GLY A 66 -7.77 -20.92 6.88
CA GLY A 66 -8.34 -21.37 5.60
C GLY A 66 -8.21 -20.36 4.45
N SER A 67 -7.21 -19.48 4.48
CA SER A 67 -7.04 -18.41 3.47
C SER A 67 -5.57 -18.20 3.05
N PRO A 68 -5.30 -17.71 1.83
CA PRO A 68 -3.97 -17.26 1.46
C PRO A 68 -3.62 -15.92 2.12
N LEU A 69 -2.32 -15.63 2.23
CA LEU A 69 -1.83 -14.34 2.69
C LEU A 69 -2.11 -13.27 1.62
N GLU A 70 -2.82 -12.18 1.96
CA GLU A 70 -3.23 -11.16 0.99
C GLU A 70 -2.27 -9.95 0.95
N LEU A 71 -1.75 -9.63 -0.23
CA LEU A 71 -1.07 -8.37 -0.53
C LEU A 71 -2.09 -7.25 -0.81
N THR A 72 -1.83 -6.05 -0.32
CA THR A 72 -2.76 -4.91 -0.45
C THR A 72 -2.22 -3.77 -1.32
N SER A 73 -3.14 -2.91 -1.79
CA SER A 73 -2.80 -1.72 -2.57
C SER A 73 -2.09 -0.59 -1.79
N ARG A 74 -1.53 -0.90 -0.61
CA ARG A 74 -0.77 0.02 0.26
C ARG A 74 0.50 -0.64 0.82
N GLY A 75 1.02 -1.67 0.16
CA GLY A 75 2.21 -2.39 0.58
C GLY A 75 2.08 -3.12 1.93
N SER A 76 0.84 -3.37 2.38
CA SER A 76 0.54 -4.07 3.64
C SER A 76 0.16 -5.53 3.37
N LEU A 77 0.48 -6.41 4.32
CA LEU A 77 0.09 -7.82 4.37
C LEU A 77 -1.20 -7.99 5.16
N GLN A 78 -2.06 -8.95 4.80
CA GLN A 78 -3.29 -9.25 5.52
C GLN A 78 -3.52 -10.75 5.70
N VAL A 79 -3.84 -11.12 6.94
CA VAL A 79 -4.21 -12.48 7.34
C VAL A 79 -5.69 -12.47 7.76
N ARG A 80 -6.48 -13.41 7.22
CA ARG A 80 -7.92 -13.55 7.48
C ARG A 80 -8.22 -14.86 8.19
N GLY A 81 -9.43 -14.96 8.73
CA GLY A 81 -9.92 -16.19 9.35
C GLY A 81 -9.29 -16.52 10.69
N LEU A 82 -8.64 -15.54 11.36
CA LEU A 82 -8.02 -15.78 12.65
C LEU A 82 -9.08 -15.84 13.76
N THR A 83 -8.92 -16.78 14.69
CA THR A 83 -9.55 -16.67 16.01
C THR A 83 -8.85 -15.57 16.82
N ALA A 84 -9.42 -15.16 17.95
CA ALA A 84 -8.75 -14.22 18.86
C ALA A 84 -7.37 -14.77 19.27
N ASP A 85 -7.36 -15.98 19.85
CA ASP A 85 -6.17 -16.68 20.31
C ASP A 85 -5.10 -16.85 19.22
N ALA A 86 -5.50 -17.22 17.99
CA ALA A 86 -4.57 -17.39 16.87
C ALA A 86 -3.94 -16.06 16.41
N ALA A 87 -4.69 -14.95 16.50
CA ALA A 87 -4.15 -13.63 16.20
C ALA A 87 -3.20 -13.12 17.30
N ASP A 88 -3.50 -13.39 18.57
CA ASP A 88 -2.64 -13.02 19.69
C ASP A 88 -1.34 -13.85 19.68
N ALA A 89 -1.42 -15.17 19.44
CA ALA A 89 -0.26 -16.05 19.29
C ALA A 89 0.63 -15.68 18.08
N LEU A 90 0.04 -15.33 16.93
CA LEU A 90 0.78 -14.83 15.77
C LEU A 90 1.53 -13.53 16.09
N ALA A 91 0.91 -12.64 16.86
CA ALA A 91 1.52 -11.36 17.21
C ALA A 91 2.65 -11.51 18.25
N GLU A 92 2.52 -12.45 19.20
CA GLU A 92 3.61 -12.85 20.09
C GLU A 92 4.78 -13.47 19.31
N GLU A 93 4.52 -14.42 18.41
CA GLU A 93 5.54 -15.01 17.52
C GLU A 93 6.28 -13.93 16.72
N LEU A 94 5.55 -13.02 16.05
CA LEU A 94 6.15 -11.93 15.28
C LEU A 94 6.95 -10.94 16.16
N ALA A 95 6.54 -10.71 17.41
CA ALA A 95 7.31 -9.89 18.35
C ALA A 95 8.63 -10.58 18.76
N THR A 96 8.66 -11.91 18.90
CA THR A 96 9.91 -12.67 19.16
C THR A 96 10.83 -12.72 17.95
N LEU A 97 10.29 -12.63 16.73
CA LEU A 97 11.05 -12.57 15.48
C LEU A 97 11.59 -11.16 15.16
N ALA A 98 11.21 -10.15 15.94
CA ALA A 98 11.60 -8.76 15.72
C ALA A 98 13.10 -8.55 16.00
N THR A 99 13.88 -8.43 14.93
CA THR A 99 15.36 -8.36 14.97
C THR A 99 15.91 -6.99 14.58
N GLY A 100 15.06 -6.04 14.19
CA GLY A 100 15.47 -4.65 13.96
C GLY A 100 14.37 -3.77 13.40
N SER A 101 14.75 -2.55 13.03
CA SER A 101 13.87 -1.47 12.56
C SER A 101 12.98 -1.81 11.37
N ALA A 102 13.34 -2.84 10.58
CA ALA A 102 12.59 -3.29 9.41
C ALA A 102 11.49 -4.33 9.71
N SER A 103 11.45 -4.89 10.93
CA SER A 103 10.47 -5.91 11.33
C SER A 103 9.04 -5.37 11.35
N LEU A 104 8.08 -6.26 11.09
CA LEU A 104 6.64 -5.96 11.00
C LEU A 104 6.08 -5.39 12.31
N LEU A 105 6.53 -5.97 13.42
CA LEU A 105 6.31 -5.52 14.80
C LEU A 105 7.68 -5.23 15.43
N ASP A 106 7.73 -4.42 16.49
CA ASP A 106 8.91 -4.43 17.39
C ASP A 106 8.78 -5.50 18.48
N ALA A 107 9.82 -5.60 19.33
CA ALA A 107 9.85 -6.48 20.50
C ALA A 107 8.81 -6.14 21.60
N GLN A 108 8.02 -5.07 21.45
CA GLN A 108 6.85 -4.77 22.27
C GLN A 108 5.54 -5.04 21.49
N GLY A 109 5.63 -5.74 20.36
CA GLY A 109 4.52 -6.06 19.46
C GLY A 109 4.01 -4.89 18.63
N ARG A 110 4.58 -3.68 18.69
CA ARG A 110 3.96 -2.48 18.09
C ARG A 110 4.16 -2.45 16.57
N ASP A 111 3.08 -2.23 15.83
CA ASP A 111 3.12 -2.05 14.38
C ASP A 111 3.42 -0.58 13.99
N LEU A 112 3.74 -0.35 12.72
CA LEU A 112 3.74 1.02 12.16
C LEU A 112 2.34 1.61 12.22
N PRO A 113 2.14 2.85 12.68
CA PRO A 113 0.79 3.44 12.75
C PRO A 113 0.17 3.63 11.36
N CYS A 114 0.98 3.89 10.32
CA CYS A 114 0.55 4.15 8.95
C CYS A 114 1.38 3.36 7.92
N SER A 115 0.97 3.40 6.65
CA SER A 115 1.71 2.72 5.57
C SER A 115 2.95 3.54 5.17
N VAL A 116 4.13 2.92 5.19
CA VAL A 116 5.40 3.48 4.67
C VAL A 116 5.89 2.57 3.55
N VAL A 117 5.99 3.09 2.32
CA VAL A 117 6.37 2.32 1.12
C VAL A 117 7.60 2.95 0.47
N ALA A 118 8.46 2.15 -0.15
CA ALA A 118 9.68 2.64 -0.81
C ALA A 118 9.86 2.05 -2.21
N SER A 119 10.69 2.66 -3.07
CA SER A 119 11.08 2.09 -4.38
C SER A 119 11.63 0.66 -4.20
N PRO A 120 10.90 -0.39 -4.61
CA PRO A 120 11.18 -1.74 -4.13
C PRO A 120 12.39 -2.38 -4.81
N ARG A 121 12.77 -1.90 -6.00
CA ARG A 121 13.88 -2.42 -6.81
C ARG A 121 15.26 -1.93 -6.36
N SER A 122 15.34 -1.19 -5.27
CA SER A 122 16.53 -0.47 -4.82
C SER A 122 16.68 -0.53 -3.29
N SER A 123 17.92 -0.69 -2.81
CA SER A 123 18.23 -0.58 -1.39
C SER A 123 18.54 0.86 -0.93
N ARG A 124 18.61 1.84 -1.85
CA ARG A 124 19.07 3.22 -1.56
C ARG A 124 18.25 3.92 -0.46
N LEU A 125 17.00 3.50 -0.25
CA LEU A 125 16.08 4.04 0.75
C LEU A 125 15.69 3.06 1.86
N ASP A 126 16.28 1.86 1.92
CA ASP A 126 15.96 0.88 2.99
C ASP A 126 16.29 1.46 4.39
N GLY A 127 17.46 2.11 4.53
CA GLY A 127 17.86 2.77 5.78
C GLY A 127 16.98 3.98 6.13
N ALA A 128 16.50 4.72 5.13
CA ALA A 128 15.58 5.85 5.34
C ALA A 128 14.19 5.37 5.78
N ALA A 129 13.69 4.28 5.20
CA ALA A 129 12.45 3.63 5.61
C ALA A 129 12.54 3.09 7.04
N ALA A 130 13.67 2.49 7.41
CA ALA A 130 13.95 2.01 8.77
C ALA A 130 14.00 3.17 9.80
N ALA A 131 14.73 4.24 9.52
CA ALA A 131 14.81 5.40 10.41
C ALA A 131 13.45 6.09 10.60
N LEU A 132 12.67 6.25 9.52
CA LEU A 132 11.31 6.76 9.59
C LEU A 132 10.38 5.82 10.37
N ALA A 133 10.55 4.50 10.21
CA ALA A 133 9.77 3.51 10.93
C ALA A 133 9.98 3.61 12.45
N ASP A 134 11.23 3.72 12.89
CA ASP A 134 11.56 3.85 14.32
C ASP A 134 11.02 5.16 14.92
N ALA A 135 11.02 6.26 14.15
CA ALA A 135 10.44 7.54 14.58
C ALA A 135 8.89 7.55 14.63
N LEU A 136 8.23 6.64 13.91
CA LEU A 136 6.77 6.53 13.87
C LEU A 136 6.21 5.41 14.77
N ARG A 137 6.98 4.35 15.05
CA ARG A 137 6.48 3.17 15.77
C ARG A 137 6.01 3.53 17.19
N GLY A 138 4.83 3.06 17.57
CA GLY A 138 4.21 3.39 18.86
C GLY A 138 3.55 4.78 18.96
N ARG A 139 3.64 5.64 17.93
CA ARG A 139 2.86 6.90 17.89
C ARG A 139 1.36 6.63 17.73
N THR A 140 0.56 7.22 18.60
CA THR A 140 -0.92 7.09 18.59
C THR A 140 -1.63 8.26 17.90
N ASP A 141 -0.91 9.34 17.60
CA ASP A 141 -1.41 10.57 16.97
C ASP A 141 -1.38 10.53 15.43
N VAL A 142 -0.68 9.56 14.85
CA VAL A 142 -0.57 9.34 13.39
C VAL A 142 -1.79 8.57 12.86
N PRO A 143 -2.54 9.10 11.86
CA PRO A 143 -3.64 8.37 11.23
C PRO A 143 -3.16 7.14 10.43
N GLY A 144 -3.83 6.00 10.60
CA GLY A 144 -3.53 4.78 9.85
C GLY A 144 -3.96 4.82 8.38
N ARG A 145 -4.65 5.89 7.96
CA ARG A 145 -4.94 6.18 6.54
C ARG A 145 -3.86 6.99 5.84
N LEU A 146 -2.91 7.58 6.58
CA LEU A 146 -1.78 8.32 6.02
C LEU A 146 -0.89 7.37 5.19
N LEU A 147 -0.51 7.77 3.98
CA LEU A 147 0.48 7.05 3.17
C LEU A 147 1.76 7.90 3.05
N VAL A 148 2.89 7.32 3.42
CA VAL A 148 4.21 7.88 3.13
C VAL A 148 4.89 7.03 2.04
N ALA A 149 5.41 7.67 1.01
CA ALA A 149 6.16 7.05 -0.08
C ALA A 149 7.58 7.61 -0.18
N LEU A 150 8.58 6.72 -0.29
CA LEU A 150 10.00 7.07 -0.42
C LEU A 150 10.51 6.58 -1.78
N ASP A 151 10.68 7.48 -2.74
CA ASP A 151 11.08 7.15 -4.12
C ASP A 151 12.57 7.41 -4.36
N ASP A 152 13.32 6.46 -4.90
CA ASP A 152 14.78 6.60 -5.11
C ASP A 152 15.16 7.38 -6.37
N GLY A 153 14.18 8.05 -7.00
CA GLY A 153 14.29 8.71 -8.30
C GLY A 153 13.87 7.80 -9.46
N SER A 154 13.43 6.57 -9.18
CA SER A 154 12.89 5.65 -10.18
C SER A 154 11.47 6.02 -10.63
N GLY A 155 10.69 6.72 -9.80
CA GLY A 155 9.27 6.93 -10.03
C GLY A 155 8.40 5.70 -9.74
N ASP A 156 8.96 4.63 -9.15
CA ASP A 156 8.23 3.41 -8.76
C ASP A 156 7.03 3.71 -7.85
N VAL A 157 7.17 4.66 -6.92
CA VAL A 157 6.17 4.99 -5.89
C VAL A 157 5.70 6.45 -5.95
N ALA A 158 6.42 7.33 -6.67
CA ALA A 158 6.04 8.73 -6.84
C ALA A 158 4.62 8.92 -7.42
N GLY A 159 4.20 8.04 -8.34
CA GLY A 159 2.88 8.08 -8.98
C GLY A 159 1.70 7.66 -8.09
N LEU A 160 1.92 7.22 -6.85
CA LEU A 160 0.85 6.70 -5.97
C LEU A 160 -0.09 7.78 -5.43
N GLY A 161 0.28 9.07 -5.52
CA GLY A 161 -0.49 10.16 -4.91
C GLY A 161 -0.56 10.04 -3.38
N ALA A 162 0.56 9.63 -2.76
CA ALA A 162 0.67 9.50 -1.31
C ALA A 162 0.47 10.84 -0.59
N ASP A 163 0.10 10.79 0.69
CA ASP A 163 -0.08 11.99 1.50
C ASP A 163 1.25 12.76 1.67
N VAL A 164 2.34 12.01 1.84
CA VAL A 164 3.73 12.50 1.81
C VAL A 164 4.52 11.62 0.84
N THR A 165 5.07 12.20 -0.21
CA THR A 165 6.05 11.55 -1.09
C THR A 165 7.37 12.28 -0.95
N VAL A 166 8.43 11.56 -0.59
CA VAL A 166 9.82 12.06 -0.62
C VAL A 166 10.57 11.33 -1.73
N ALA A 167 11.13 12.07 -2.68
CA ALA A 167 11.77 11.52 -3.87
C ALA A 167 13.22 12.01 -4.03
N LEU A 168 14.16 11.11 -4.29
CA LEU A 168 15.57 11.46 -4.52
C LEU A 168 15.75 12.11 -5.89
N ALA A 169 16.41 13.26 -5.90
CA ALA A 169 16.74 14.05 -7.07
C ALA A 169 18.24 14.42 -7.01
N GLY A 170 19.07 13.52 -7.54
CA GLY A 170 20.52 13.55 -7.34
C GLY A 170 20.88 13.05 -5.94
N GLU A 171 21.56 13.91 -5.16
CA GLU A 171 21.96 13.65 -3.77
C GLU A 171 20.99 14.25 -2.74
N ARG A 172 20.00 15.03 -3.17
CA ARG A 172 18.97 15.62 -2.29
C ARG A 172 17.64 14.89 -2.41
N ALA A 173 16.85 14.94 -1.35
CA ALA A 173 15.48 14.46 -1.32
C ALA A 173 14.50 15.64 -1.48
N SER A 174 13.50 15.51 -2.33
CA SER A 174 12.44 16.51 -2.58
C SER A 174 11.09 16.06 -2.02
N LEU A 175 10.20 17.02 -1.72
CA LEU A 175 8.89 16.74 -1.14
C LEU A 175 7.73 17.01 -2.11
N THR A 176 6.78 16.08 -2.14
CA THR A 176 5.46 16.21 -2.76
C THR A 176 4.39 15.85 -1.72
N LEU A 177 3.32 16.64 -1.63
CA LEU A 177 2.26 16.51 -0.63
C LEU A 177 0.91 16.24 -1.30
N ALA A 178 0.29 15.08 -1.03
CA ALA A 178 -0.97 14.65 -1.66
C ALA A 178 -1.00 14.74 -3.20
N GLY A 179 0.15 14.55 -3.85
CA GLY A 179 0.33 14.68 -5.31
C GLY A 179 0.65 16.10 -5.80
N THR A 180 0.73 17.11 -4.92
CA THR A 180 1.18 18.47 -5.24
C THR A 180 2.70 18.60 -4.98
N PRO A 181 3.54 18.82 -6.00
CA PRO A 181 4.97 19.06 -5.80
C PRO A 181 5.23 20.32 -4.97
N THR A 182 6.29 20.33 -4.17
CA THR A 182 6.72 21.48 -3.37
C THR A 182 8.13 21.93 -3.73
N ASP A 183 8.57 23.06 -3.19
CA ASP A 183 9.93 23.57 -3.34
C ASP A 183 10.91 23.11 -2.26
N VAL A 184 10.46 22.26 -1.32
CA VAL A 184 11.26 21.82 -0.17
C VAL A 184 12.18 20.67 -0.55
N THR A 185 13.45 20.77 -0.16
CA THR A 185 14.38 19.64 -0.08
C THR A 185 15.13 19.56 1.23
N ALA A 186 15.68 18.37 1.50
CA ALA A 186 16.68 18.11 2.52
C ALA A 186 17.69 17.07 1.99
N ASP A 187 18.81 16.93 2.67
CA ASP A 187 19.79 15.85 2.42
C ASP A 187 19.37 14.54 3.11
N ASP A 188 18.57 14.62 4.19
CA ASP A 188 17.99 13.48 4.88
C ASP A 188 16.54 13.20 4.39
N PRO A 189 16.29 12.12 3.62
CA PRO A 189 14.94 11.75 3.18
C PRO A 189 14.04 11.26 4.33
N ALA A 190 14.59 10.66 5.39
CA ALA A 190 13.81 10.17 6.53
C ALA A 190 13.35 11.33 7.41
N GLY A 191 14.27 12.24 7.75
CA GLY A 191 13.97 13.49 8.45
C GLY A 191 12.97 14.37 7.69
N LEU A 192 13.10 14.50 6.36
CA LEU A 192 12.14 15.24 5.54
C LEU A 192 10.74 14.61 5.57
N ALA A 193 10.66 13.28 5.47
CA ALA A 193 9.38 12.57 5.56
C ALA A 193 8.74 12.75 6.94
N LEU A 194 9.52 12.59 8.02
CA LEU A 194 9.06 12.79 9.40
C LEU A 194 8.57 14.22 9.62
N ALA A 195 9.35 15.23 9.21
CA ALA A 195 8.99 16.64 9.34
C ALA A 195 7.69 16.98 8.59
N ALA A 196 7.47 16.40 7.40
CA ALA A 196 6.22 16.55 6.65
C ALA A 196 5.03 15.88 7.36
N VAL A 197 5.23 14.70 7.96
CA VAL A 197 4.21 14.06 8.82
C VAL A 197 3.88 14.95 10.01
N GLU A 198 4.88 15.46 10.74
CA GLU A 198 4.66 16.32 11.91
C GLU A 198 4.00 17.66 11.57
N ALA A 199 4.37 18.25 10.43
CA ALA A 199 3.69 19.43 9.90
C ALA A 199 2.21 19.16 9.63
N PHE A 200 1.86 17.99 9.08
CA PHE A 200 0.46 17.56 8.92
C PHE A 200 -0.22 17.35 10.27
N LEU A 201 0.42 16.69 11.24
CA LEU A 201 -0.12 16.48 12.59
C LEU A 201 -0.43 17.80 13.32
N ALA A 202 0.39 18.84 13.10
CA ALA A 202 0.15 20.17 13.67
C ALA A 202 -1.09 20.89 13.11
N VAL A 203 -1.58 20.54 11.90
CA VAL A 203 -2.70 21.24 11.24
C VAL A 203 -3.94 20.38 10.96
N ARG A 204 -3.86 19.06 11.15
CA ARG A 204 -4.90 18.10 10.71
C ARG A 204 -6.25 18.23 11.39
N GLY A 205 -6.30 18.62 12.67
CA GLY A 205 -7.51 18.43 13.49
C GLY A 205 -8.03 16.98 13.39
N SER A 206 -9.28 16.78 12.98
CA SER A 206 -9.86 15.45 12.77
C SER A 206 -9.61 14.84 11.38
N ALA A 207 -8.81 15.47 10.51
CA ALA A 207 -8.47 14.91 9.21
C ALA A 207 -7.60 13.65 9.35
N TRP A 208 -7.74 12.71 8.41
CA TRP A 208 -6.94 11.48 8.36
C TRP A 208 -5.91 11.45 7.23
N ARG A 209 -5.93 12.46 6.34
CA ARG A 209 -5.10 12.55 5.14
C ARG A 209 -4.77 14.01 4.81
N VAL A 210 -3.63 14.25 4.17
CA VAL A 210 -3.16 15.59 3.76
C VAL A 210 -4.14 16.22 2.77
N ALA A 211 -4.70 15.42 1.86
CA ALA A 211 -5.70 15.86 0.88
C ALA A 211 -7.01 16.41 1.49
N GLU A 212 -7.29 16.13 2.78
CA GLU A 212 -8.48 16.64 3.48
C GLU A 212 -8.22 18.00 4.16
N VAL A 213 -6.95 18.41 4.26
CA VAL A 213 -6.50 19.67 4.88
C VAL A 213 -5.99 20.67 3.83
N GLY A 214 -5.43 20.14 2.74
CA GLY A 214 -4.77 20.89 1.67
C GLY A 214 -3.24 20.94 1.84
N ALA A 215 -2.51 20.64 0.75
CA ALA A 215 -1.05 20.61 0.73
C ALA A 215 -0.43 21.94 1.21
N GLU A 216 -0.96 23.08 0.76
CA GLU A 216 -0.51 24.42 1.14
C GLU A 216 -0.47 24.65 2.66
N ARG A 217 -1.46 24.15 3.39
CA ARG A 217 -1.54 24.35 4.85
C ARG A 217 -0.52 23.49 5.59
N VAL A 218 -0.22 22.30 5.08
CA VAL A 218 0.86 21.45 5.59
C VAL A 218 2.23 22.04 5.24
N LEU A 219 2.41 22.51 4.01
CA LEU A 219 3.63 23.20 3.56
C LEU A 219 3.92 24.46 4.36
N PHE A 220 2.90 25.26 4.71
CA PHE A 220 3.04 26.40 5.61
C PHE A 220 3.55 25.99 7.01
N ALA A 221 2.96 24.95 7.60
CA ALA A 221 3.37 24.42 8.91
C ALA A 221 4.77 23.77 8.89
N LEU A 222 5.19 23.24 7.73
CA LEU A 222 6.55 22.72 7.50
C LEU A 222 7.56 23.85 7.33
N ARG A 223 7.24 24.89 6.56
CA ARG A 223 8.13 26.06 6.35
C ARG A 223 8.38 26.84 7.65
N ALA A 224 7.41 26.85 8.58
CA ALA A 224 7.62 27.34 9.94
C ALA A 224 8.70 26.57 10.75
N ARG A 225 9.16 25.42 10.24
CA ARG A 225 10.27 24.59 10.75
C ARG A 225 11.51 24.57 9.83
N ALA A 226 11.49 25.35 8.73
CA ALA A 226 12.56 25.67 7.77
C ALA A 226 13.26 24.52 6.99
N CYS A 227 13.09 24.48 5.65
CA CYS A 227 14.03 23.87 4.69
C CYS A 227 13.71 24.24 3.21
N SER A 228 14.69 24.10 2.30
CA SER A 228 14.65 24.42 0.84
C SER A 228 15.84 23.74 0.10
N SER A 229 16.00 23.70 -1.23
CA SER A 229 15.23 24.19 -2.40
C SER A 229 15.22 23.16 -3.58
N VAL A 230 14.50 23.44 -4.68
CA VAL A 230 14.13 22.54 -5.82
C VAL A 230 15.27 21.87 -6.62
N PRO A 231 15.07 20.61 -7.03
CA PRO A 231 15.61 20.02 -8.28
C PRO A 231 14.51 19.35 -9.13
N GLN A 232 14.79 19.08 -10.42
CA GLN A 232 13.89 18.36 -11.34
C GLN A 232 14.25 16.87 -11.41
N HIS A 233 13.24 15.99 -11.56
CA HIS A 233 13.45 14.54 -11.53
C HIS A 233 13.76 13.95 -12.92
N GLY A 234 14.74 13.05 -12.97
CA GLY A 234 15.01 12.19 -14.11
C GLY A 234 14.00 11.03 -14.22
N ARG A 235 14.04 10.31 -15.34
CA ARG A 235 13.20 9.12 -15.57
C ARG A 235 13.80 7.86 -14.96
N ALA A 236 12.91 6.92 -14.62
CA ALA A 236 13.19 5.56 -14.20
C ALA A 236 14.37 4.89 -14.93
N ARG A 237 15.27 4.28 -14.16
CA ARG A 237 16.12 3.19 -14.65
C ARG A 237 15.59 1.88 -14.08
N THR A 238 15.25 0.93 -14.94
CA THR A 238 15.13 -0.48 -14.56
C THR A 238 16.48 -0.96 -14.03
N ARG A 239 16.47 -1.78 -12.98
CA ARG A 239 17.68 -2.42 -12.44
C ARG A 239 17.68 -3.92 -12.76
N PRO A 240 18.75 -4.47 -13.35
CA PRO A 240 18.77 -5.84 -13.88
C PRO A 240 18.87 -6.95 -12.81
N ASP A 241 19.27 -6.58 -11.59
CA ASP A 241 19.46 -7.46 -10.42
C ASP A 241 18.19 -7.71 -9.60
N ALA A 242 17.11 -7.00 -9.91
CA ALA A 242 15.79 -7.26 -9.33
C ALA A 242 14.99 -8.24 -10.21
N ARG A 243 14.24 -9.14 -9.57
CA ARG A 243 13.12 -9.87 -10.18
C ARG A 243 11.82 -9.45 -9.50
N GLU A 244 10.70 -9.61 -10.19
CA GLU A 244 9.39 -9.30 -9.66
C GLU A 244 8.43 -10.41 -10.03
N VAL A 245 7.65 -10.87 -9.04
CA VAL A 245 6.63 -11.88 -9.22
C VAL A 245 5.28 -11.36 -8.76
N LEU A 246 4.23 -11.78 -9.45
CA LEU A 246 2.85 -11.38 -9.19
C LEU A 246 2.04 -12.59 -8.67
N PRO A 247 1.79 -12.66 -7.35
CA PRO A 247 0.76 -13.53 -6.81
C PRO A 247 -0.60 -13.16 -7.40
N ARG A 248 -1.35 -14.15 -7.92
CA ARG A 248 -2.65 -13.91 -8.55
C ARG A 248 -3.58 -13.23 -7.56
N LEU A 249 -4.20 -12.11 -7.95
CA LEU A 249 -5.03 -11.25 -7.07
C LEU A 249 -4.33 -10.69 -5.82
N GLY A 250 -3.00 -10.84 -5.69
CA GLY A 250 -2.26 -10.62 -4.46
C GLY A 250 -2.43 -11.74 -3.42
N GLU A 251 -2.98 -12.90 -3.77
CA GLU A 251 -3.07 -14.06 -2.88
C GLU A 251 -1.76 -14.86 -2.94
N VAL A 252 -0.98 -14.86 -1.86
CA VAL A 252 0.22 -15.70 -1.70
C VAL A 252 -0.21 -17.00 -1.02
N GLY A 253 -0.18 -18.11 -1.76
CA GLY A 253 -0.40 -19.46 -1.21
C GLY A 253 0.76 -19.94 -0.35
N THR A 254 0.53 -21.02 0.42
CA THR A 254 1.53 -21.63 1.32
C THR A 254 2.84 -21.94 0.62
N ASP A 255 2.75 -22.56 -0.55
CA ASP A 255 3.89 -23.10 -1.28
C ASP A 255 4.72 -21.95 -1.89
N ALA A 256 4.04 -20.93 -2.43
CA ALA A 256 4.67 -19.69 -2.87
C ALA A 256 5.37 -18.97 -1.71
N ALA A 257 4.71 -18.85 -0.55
CA ALA A 257 5.29 -18.23 0.63
C ALA A 257 6.50 -19.01 1.17
N GLN A 258 6.50 -20.34 1.10
CA GLN A 258 7.64 -21.17 1.47
C GLN A 258 8.82 -20.94 0.52
N VAL A 259 8.62 -21.02 -0.79
CA VAL A 259 9.70 -20.76 -1.78
C VAL A 259 10.26 -19.34 -1.63
N LEU A 260 9.40 -18.33 -1.46
CA LEU A 260 9.82 -16.95 -1.20
C LEU A 260 10.65 -16.84 0.09
N ALA A 261 10.26 -17.53 1.17
CA ALA A 261 11.01 -17.53 2.41
C ALA A 261 12.35 -18.28 2.29
N ASP A 262 12.41 -19.39 1.55
CA ASP A 262 13.65 -20.13 1.28
C ASP A 262 14.64 -19.29 0.47
N LEU A 263 14.16 -18.51 -0.51
CA LEU A 263 14.96 -17.52 -1.23
C LEU A 263 15.45 -16.40 -0.29
N GLY A 264 14.62 -16.00 0.68
CA GLY A 264 14.98 -15.04 1.73
C GLY A 264 16.10 -15.54 2.64
N ASP A 265 16.05 -16.78 3.09
CA ASP A 265 17.11 -17.42 3.89
C ASP A 265 18.41 -17.59 3.07
N ALA A 266 18.31 -17.79 1.76
CA ALA A 266 19.43 -17.79 0.83
C ALA A 266 20.01 -16.37 0.55
N GLY A 267 19.49 -15.33 1.20
CA GLY A 267 20.01 -13.96 1.15
C GLY A 267 19.21 -12.98 0.30
N ALA A 268 18.12 -13.40 -0.34
CA ALA A 268 17.31 -12.51 -1.18
C ALA A 268 16.48 -11.52 -0.34
N ALA A 269 16.56 -10.24 -0.66
CA ALA A 269 15.69 -9.24 -0.03
C ALA A 269 14.28 -9.28 -0.64
N LEU A 270 13.30 -9.67 0.18
CA LEU A 270 11.88 -9.68 -0.19
C LEU A 270 11.27 -8.28 0.01
N ARG A 271 10.53 -7.78 -1.00
CA ARG A 271 9.85 -6.48 -0.97
C ARG A 271 8.44 -6.56 -1.53
N VAL A 272 7.41 -6.47 -0.69
CA VAL A 272 6.02 -6.40 -1.16
C VAL A 272 5.68 -5.00 -1.66
N THR A 273 4.84 -4.91 -2.70
CA THR A 273 4.56 -3.63 -3.37
C THR A 273 3.11 -3.14 -3.19
N PRO A 274 2.86 -1.82 -3.34
CA PRO A 274 1.51 -1.27 -3.45
C PRO A 274 0.71 -1.71 -4.68
N TRP A 275 1.31 -2.44 -5.62
CA TRP A 275 0.63 -3.05 -6.76
C TRP A 275 0.49 -4.59 -6.61
N ARG A 276 0.67 -5.12 -5.40
CA ARG A 276 0.45 -6.53 -5.03
C ARG A 276 1.39 -7.53 -5.71
N THR A 277 2.64 -7.13 -5.90
CA THR A 277 3.74 -8.00 -6.33
C THR A 277 4.74 -8.19 -5.19
N VAL A 278 5.66 -9.13 -5.37
CA VAL A 278 6.87 -9.28 -4.55
C VAL A 278 8.08 -9.05 -5.44
N VAL A 279 8.88 -8.05 -5.10
CA VAL A 279 10.19 -7.82 -5.70
C VAL A 279 11.25 -8.57 -4.88
N LEU A 280 12.14 -9.25 -5.60
CA LEU A 280 13.26 -10.03 -5.10
C LEU A 280 14.54 -9.35 -5.54
N ARG A 281 15.49 -9.12 -4.63
CA ARG A 281 16.81 -8.53 -4.94
C ARG A 281 17.92 -9.37 -4.33
N GLY A 282 19.08 -9.40 -4.99
CA GLY A 282 20.22 -10.18 -4.49
C GLY A 282 20.01 -11.70 -4.58
N LEU A 283 19.24 -12.16 -5.57
CA LEU A 283 19.12 -13.58 -5.89
C LEU A 283 20.48 -14.09 -6.37
N ALA A 284 20.99 -15.14 -5.73
CA ALA A 284 22.24 -15.80 -6.13
C ALA A 284 22.12 -16.48 -7.50
N ASP A 285 20.98 -17.17 -7.73
CA ASP A 285 20.57 -17.69 -9.03
C ASP A 285 19.15 -17.17 -9.33
N PRO A 286 19.01 -16.16 -10.20
CA PRO A 286 17.71 -15.62 -10.56
C PRO A 286 16.85 -16.59 -11.38
N ASP A 287 17.44 -17.54 -12.10
CA ASP A 287 16.71 -18.39 -13.04
C ASP A 287 16.17 -19.64 -12.33
N ASP A 288 16.93 -20.26 -11.41
CA ASP A 288 16.40 -21.24 -10.43
C ASP A 288 15.24 -20.64 -9.62
N ALA A 289 15.42 -19.41 -9.14
CA ALA A 289 14.40 -18.73 -8.34
C ALA A 289 13.09 -18.51 -9.13
N MET A 290 13.17 -18.19 -10.42
CA MET A 290 11.97 -18.08 -11.27
C MET A 290 11.38 -19.45 -11.60
N GLN A 291 12.20 -20.48 -11.82
CA GLN A 291 11.73 -21.84 -12.08
C GLN A 291 10.98 -22.43 -10.87
N ARG A 292 11.47 -22.22 -9.65
CA ARG A 292 10.82 -22.67 -8.40
C ARG A 292 9.53 -21.92 -8.07
N LEU A 293 9.34 -20.74 -8.67
CA LEU A 293 8.13 -19.91 -8.50
C LEU A 293 7.12 -20.08 -9.66
N ASP A 294 7.48 -20.81 -10.72
CA ASP A 294 6.60 -21.06 -11.86
C ASP A 294 5.34 -21.84 -11.43
N GLY A 295 4.21 -21.53 -12.06
CA GLY A 295 2.89 -22.04 -11.70
C GLY A 295 2.31 -21.54 -10.36
N LEU A 296 3.15 -21.21 -9.36
CA LEU A 296 2.78 -20.70 -8.04
C LEU A 296 2.45 -19.20 -8.07
N VAL A 297 3.20 -18.43 -8.87
CA VAL A 297 3.02 -16.99 -9.11
C VAL A 297 3.29 -16.68 -10.57
N GLU A 298 2.87 -15.50 -11.03
CA GLU A 298 3.19 -15.05 -12.39
C GLU A 298 4.59 -14.41 -12.41
N THR A 299 5.50 -14.97 -13.19
CA THR A 299 6.92 -14.55 -13.32
C THR A 299 7.19 -13.68 -14.55
N GLY A 300 6.16 -13.38 -15.35
CA GLY A 300 6.26 -12.64 -16.60
C GLY A 300 4.95 -11.93 -17.02
N PRO A 301 4.81 -11.52 -18.29
CA PRO A 301 3.61 -10.87 -18.79
C PRO A 301 2.36 -11.73 -18.58
N SER A 302 1.38 -11.19 -17.85
CA SER A 302 0.21 -11.95 -17.39
C SER A 302 -1.06 -11.12 -17.45
N PRO A 303 -2.23 -11.69 -17.82
CA PRO A 303 -3.51 -11.01 -17.73
C PRO A 303 -3.80 -10.54 -16.30
N TRP A 304 -3.34 -11.28 -15.29
CA TRP A 304 -3.51 -10.95 -13.87
C TRP A 304 -2.94 -9.58 -13.47
N SER A 305 -1.96 -9.04 -14.22
CA SER A 305 -1.36 -7.72 -13.97
C SER A 305 -2.36 -6.56 -14.06
N THR A 306 -3.47 -6.74 -14.80
CA THR A 306 -4.52 -5.72 -14.99
C THR A 306 -5.83 -6.06 -14.26
N LEU A 307 -5.84 -7.18 -13.54
CA LEU A 307 -7.04 -7.74 -12.91
C LEU A 307 -6.95 -7.66 -11.40
N SER A 308 -8.06 -7.32 -10.77
CA SER A 308 -8.18 -7.31 -9.31
C SER A 308 -9.60 -7.68 -8.91
N ALA A 309 -9.78 -8.13 -7.67
CA ALA A 309 -11.09 -8.51 -7.15
C ALA A 309 -11.26 -8.14 -5.69
N CYS A 310 -12.50 -7.90 -5.28
CA CYS A 310 -12.87 -7.99 -3.86
C CYS A 310 -12.83 -9.46 -3.39
N VAL A 311 -12.99 -9.71 -2.09
CA VAL A 311 -12.85 -11.07 -1.51
C VAL A 311 -13.91 -12.07 -2.01
N GLY A 312 -15.10 -11.59 -2.40
CA GLY A 312 -16.20 -12.41 -2.92
C GLY A 312 -16.90 -13.29 -1.87
N ALA A 313 -17.86 -14.10 -2.30
CA ALA A 313 -18.41 -15.20 -1.52
C ALA A 313 -17.41 -16.38 -1.52
N PRO A 314 -17.46 -17.29 -0.52
CA PRO A 314 -18.29 -17.24 0.69
C PRO A 314 -17.75 -16.27 1.76
N ARG A 315 -16.51 -15.78 1.64
CA ARG A 315 -15.80 -14.94 2.63
C ARG A 315 -16.46 -13.58 2.93
N CYS A 316 -17.38 -13.10 2.08
CA CYS A 316 -18.17 -11.89 2.31
C CYS A 316 -19.66 -12.18 2.16
N ALA A 317 -20.41 -12.13 3.27
CA ALA A 317 -21.87 -12.34 3.30
C ALA A 317 -22.69 -11.32 2.48
N ARG A 318 -22.08 -10.21 2.03
CA ARG A 318 -22.72 -9.24 1.12
C ARG A 318 -22.46 -9.52 -0.36
N SER A 319 -21.65 -10.53 -0.68
CA SER A 319 -21.30 -10.89 -2.06
C SER A 319 -22.38 -11.77 -2.67
N HIS A 320 -22.84 -11.44 -3.87
CA HIS A 320 -23.78 -12.27 -4.63
C HIS A 320 -23.11 -13.45 -5.34
N THR A 321 -21.80 -13.39 -5.57
CA THR A 321 -21.04 -14.37 -6.37
C THR A 321 -19.71 -14.78 -5.73
N ASP A 322 -19.16 -15.92 -6.16
CA ASP A 322 -17.77 -16.33 -5.97
C ASP A 322 -16.87 -15.53 -6.92
N VAL A 323 -16.64 -14.26 -6.56
CA VAL A 323 -15.95 -13.28 -7.41
C VAL A 323 -14.56 -13.75 -7.84
N ARG A 324 -13.79 -14.36 -6.93
CA ARG A 324 -12.41 -14.79 -7.21
C ARG A 324 -12.38 -16.06 -8.05
N GLY A 325 -13.20 -17.07 -7.75
CA GLY A 325 -13.28 -18.27 -8.57
C GLY A 325 -13.89 -18.00 -9.95
N ASP A 326 -14.90 -17.12 -10.06
CA ASP A 326 -15.46 -16.70 -11.35
C ASP A 326 -14.42 -15.97 -12.22
N LEU A 327 -13.63 -15.07 -11.62
CA LEU A 327 -12.55 -14.40 -12.32
C LEU A 327 -11.47 -15.40 -12.79
N THR A 328 -11.06 -16.35 -11.95
CA THR A 328 -10.14 -17.43 -12.35
C THR A 328 -10.69 -18.25 -13.52
N ARG A 329 -11.98 -18.63 -13.48
CA ARG A 329 -12.69 -19.31 -14.59
C ARG A 329 -12.80 -18.45 -15.85
N ALA A 330 -12.88 -17.12 -15.70
CA ALA A 330 -12.93 -16.18 -16.82
C ALA A 330 -11.55 -15.99 -17.48
N VAL A 331 -10.48 -15.87 -16.68
CA VAL A 331 -9.09 -15.80 -17.18
C VAL A 331 -8.70 -17.07 -17.91
N ALA A 332 -8.94 -18.25 -17.32
CA ALA A 332 -8.62 -19.54 -17.93
C ALA A 332 -9.37 -19.78 -19.26
N ALA A 333 -10.52 -19.15 -19.44
CA ALA A 333 -11.32 -19.21 -20.67
C ALA A 333 -11.02 -18.07 -21.67
N GLY A 334 -10.03 -17.20 -21.41
CA GLY A 334 -9.72 -16.05 -22.26
C GLY A 334 -10.80 -14.95 -22.29
N ARG A 335 -11.69 -14.91 -21.28
CA ARG A 335 -12.86 -14.01 -21.18
C ARG A 335 -12.68 -12.86 -20.18
N ALA A 336 -11.48 -12.69 -19.61
CA ALA A 336 -11.15 -11.60 -18.70
C ALA A 336 -9.93 -10.81 -19.21
N GLY A 337 -10.00 -9.49 -19.12
CA GLY A 337 -9.02 -8.55 -19.70
C GLY A 337 -9.69 -7.53 -20.62
N GLY A 338 -8.92 -6.58 -21.14
CA GLY A 338 -9.39 -5.54 -22.05
C GLY A 338 -8.45 -4.34 -22.11
N LEU A 339 -8.88 -3.26 -22.76
CA LEU A 339 -8.11 -2.01 -22.89
C LEU A 339 -7.98 -1.21 -21.57
N LEU A 340 -8.81 -1.52 -20.58
CA LEU A 340 -8.76 -0.94 -19.23
C LEU A 340 -8.53 -2.05 -18.21
N PRO A 341 -7.83 -1.76 -17.09
CA PRO A 341 -7.82 -2.64 -15.92
C PRO A 341 -9.24 -2.98 -15.48
N ALA A 342 -9.46 -4.21 -15.01
CA ALA A 342 -10.77 -4.66 -14.53
C ALA A 342 -10.74 -4.98 -13.04
N HIS A 343 -11.78 -4.55 -12.33
CA HIS A 343 -11.98 -4.82 -10.91
C HIS A 343 -13.30 -5.58 -10.70
N TRP A 344 -13.20 -6.86 -10.34
CA TRP A 344 -14.34 -7.74 -10.13
C TRP A 344 -14.89 -7.60 -8.69
N VAL A 345 -16.20 -7.38 -8.57
CA VAL A 345 -16.85 -7.08 -7.29
C VAL A 345 -18.14 -7.86 -7.13
N GLY A 346 -18.42 -8.35 -5.92
CA GLY A 346 -19.60 -9.18 -5.66
C GLY A 346 -20.86 -8.41 -5.28
N CYS A 347 -20.78 -7.09 -5.14
CA CYS A 347 -21.92 -6.21 -4.86
C CYS A 347 -21.59 -4.75 -5.15
N ALA A 348 -22.63 -3.92 -5.23
CA ALA A 348 -22.57 -2.47 -5.50
C ALA A 348 -21.63 -1.65 -4.59
N ARG A 349 -21.24 -2.17 -3.42
CA ARG A 349 -20.26 -1.50 -2.53
C ARG A 349 -18.87 -1.39 -3.18
N ALA A 350 -18.53 -2.27 -4.12
CA ALA A 350 -17.32 -2.22 -4.92
C ALA A 350 -16.02 -2.07 -4.09
N CYS A 351 -15.92 -2.83 -2.99
CA CYS A 351 -14.81 -2.77 -2.04
C CYS A 351 -13.46 -3.06 -2.72
N GLY A 352 -12.49 -2.15 -2.57
CA GLY A 352 -11.14 -2.33 -3.09
C GLY A 352 -10.93 -1.84 -4.53
N THR A 353 -11.94 -1.18 -5.14
CA THR A 353 -11.81 -0.57 -6.47
C THR A 353 -10.58 0.34 -6.53
N PRO A 354 -9.65 0.13 -7.49
CA PRO A 354 -8.51 1.01 -7.71
C PRO A 354 -8.92 2.47 -7.99
N ALA A 355 -7.99 3.41 -7.76
CA ALA A 355 -8.11 4.76 -8.28
C ALA A 355 -7.77 4.78 -9.78
N GLY A 356 -8.27 5.78 -10.51
CA GLY A 356 -8.06 5.93 -11.95
C GLY A 356 -9.11 5.22 -12.81
N PRO A 357 -8.90 5.18 -14.15
CA PRO A 357 -9.80 4.51 -15.08
C PRO A 357 -9.84 2.99 -14.85
N VAL A 358 -11.03 2.43 -14.61
CA VAL A 358 -11.21 1.00 -14.33
C VAL A 358 -12.58 0.50 -14.77
N ALA A 359 -12.63 -0.70 -15.35
CA ALA A 359 -13.87 -1.42 -15.62
C ALA A 359 -14.29 -2.20 -14.36
N VAL A 360 -15.36 -1.78 -13.69
CA VAL A 360 -15.91 -2.51 -12.54
C VAL A 360 -16.85 -3.60 -13.05
N VAL A 361 -16.50 -4.86 -12.79
CA VAL A 361 -17.28 -6.04 -13.21
C VAL A 361 -18.06 -6.55 -12.00
N GLU A 362 -19.34 -6.19 -11.91
CA GLU A 362 -20.18 -6.40 -10.73
C GLU A 362 -21.06 -7.65 -10.88
N GLY A 363 -20.91 -8.58 -9.94
CA GLY A 363 -21.77 -9.75 -9.77
C GLY A 363 -23.15 -9.35 -9.24
N THR A 364 -24.19 -9.90 -9.86
CA THR A 364 -25.60 -9.62 -9.58
C THR A 364 -26.24 -10.74 -8.75
N PRO A 365 -27.39 -10.50 -8.10
CA PRO A 365 -28.14 -11.55 -7.38
C PRO A 365 -28.53 -12.78 -8.23
N SER A 366 -28.59 -12.63 -9.56
CA SER A 366 -28.85 -13.74 -10.50
C SER A 366 -27.61 -14.56 -10.88
N GLY A 367 -26.45 -14.33 -10.26
CA GLY A 367 -25.20 -15.03 -10.56
C GLY A 367 -24.51 -14.60 -11.87
N THR A 368 -25.02 -13.55 -12.53
CA THR A 368 -24.45 -12.97 -13.75
C THR A 368 -23.67 -11.69 -13.45
N TYR A 369 -22.82 -11.25 -14.39
CA TYR A 369 -21.99 -10.06 -14.22
C TYR A 369 -22.40 -8.92 -15.16
N ARG A 370 -22.28 -7.67 -14.68
CA ARG A 370 -22.42 -6.44 -15.49
C ARG A 370 -21.14 -5.60 -15.40
N THR A 371 -20.78 -4.91 -16.49
CA THR A 371 -19.59 -4.06 -16.54
C THR A 371 -19.97 -2.58 -16.47
N ILE A 372 -19.36 -1.85 -15.55
CA ILE A 372 -19.53 -0.40 -15.36
C ILE A 372 -18.16 0.26 -15.51
N VAL A 373 -17.96 1.05 -16.57
CA VAL A 373 -16.72 1.81 -16.76
C VAL A 373 -16.72 3.02 -15.84
N ARG A 374 -15.74 3.10 -14.93
CA ARG A 374 -15.47 4.31 -14.16
C ARG A 374 -14.34 5.06 -14.83
N ALA A 375 -14.65 6.23 -15.39
CA ALA A 375 -13.62 7.21 -15.69
C ALA A 375 -12.93 7.61 -14.39
N GLY A 376 -11.60 7.59 -14.37
CA GLY A 376 -10.84 8.12 -13.24
C GLY A 376 -11.16 9.60 -13.05
N LYS A 377 -11.02 10.12 -11.82
CA LYS A 377 -10.85 11.57 -11.66
C LYS A 377 -9.55 11.94 -12.37
N VAL A 378 -9.67 12.56 -13.53
CA VAL A 378 -8.58 13.38 -14.08
C VAL A 378 -8.41 14.53 -13.09
N SER A 379 -7.32 14.54 -12.34
CA SER A 379 -6.90 15.77 -11.67
C SER A 379 -6.57 16.79 -12.75
N PRO A 380 -7.15 18.00 -12.71
CA PRO A 380 -6.86 19.05 -13.67
C PRO A 380 -5.41 19.55 -13.56
#